data_AF-A0A4P9XWI5-F1
#
_entry.id   AF-A0A4P9XWI5-F1
#
_cell.length_a   1.000
_cell.length_b   1.000
_cell.length_c   1.000
_cell.angle_alpha   90.00
_cell.angle_beta   90.00
_cell.angle_gamma   90.00
#
_symmetry.space_group_name_H-M   'P 1'
#
loop_
_entity.id
_entity.type
_entity.pdbx_description
1 polymer ?
#
loop_
_entity_poly.entity_id
_entity_poly.type
_entity_poly.pdbx_seq_one_letter_code
_entity_poly.pdbx_strand_id
1 'polypeptide(L)' 'MQYPQLHSRRHRRQHPTFATHTLRHWLAANAHRPYPTPEEKQALCRLTGLAMTQLNDWFVNARRRVLPR' A
#
# COMPACT_ATOMS: atom_id res chain seq x y z
N MET A 1 -37.61 -1.01 -17.41
CA MET A 1 -36.17 -1.13 -17.68
C MET A 1 -35.41 -0.45 -16.54
N GLN A 2 -35.15 -1.17 -15.44
CA GLN A 2 -34.49 -0.61 -14.25
C GLN A 2 -33.05 -1.14 -14.19
N TYR A 3 -32.07 -0.28 -14.42
CA TYR A 3 -30.66 -0.63 -14.19
C TYR A 3 -30.33 -0.45 -12.71
N PRO A 4 -29.85 -1.48 -11.99
CA PRO A 4 -29.38 -1.27 -10.63
C PRO A 4 -27.95 -0.68 -10.64
N GLN A 5 -27.88 0.49 -9.99
CA GLN A 5 -26.81 0.96 -9.11
C GLN A 5 -25.42 1.11 -9.75
N LEU A 6 -25.11 2.36 -10.10
CA LEU A 6 -23.75 2.85 -10.31
C LEU A 6 -22.86 2.39 -9.14
N HIS A 7 -21.94 1.46 -9.42
CA HIS A 7 -20.84 1.14 -8.51
C HIS A 7 -20.21 2.46 -8.07
N SER A 8 -20.46 2.84 -6.82
CA SER A 8 -19.93 4.05 -6.23
C SER A 8 -18.43 3.98 -6.46
N ARG A 9 -17.91 4.88 -7.31
CA ARG A 9 -16.47 5.01 -7.53
C ARG A 9 -15.89 5.25 -6.15
N ARG A 10 -15.35 4.19 -5.54
CA ARG A 10 -14.67 4.24 -4.25
C ARG A 10 -13.74 5.43 -4.36
N HIS A 11 -14.03 6.49 -3.61
CA HIS A 11 -13.14 7.64 -3.45
C HIS A 11 -11.74 7.07 -3.37
N ARG A 12 -10.86 7.42 -4.32
CA ARG A 12 -9.45 6.99 -4.29
C ARG A 12 -8.94 7.43 -2.92
N ARG A 13 -8.93 6.49 -1.97
CA ARG A 13 -8.45 6.72 -0.62
C ARG A 13 -6.95 6.90 -0.78
N GLN A 14 -6.54 8.14 -0.99
CA GLN A 14 -5.13 8.48 -0.94
C GLN A 14 -4.70 8.18 0.49
N HIS A 15 -3.68 7.34 0.64
CA HIS A 15 -3.14 7.07 1.96
C HIS A 15 -2.64 8.40 2.56
N PRO A 16 -2.77 8.58 3.89
CA PRO A 16 -2.17 9.73 4.56
C PRO A 16 -0.73 9.93 4.11
N THR A 17 -0.31 11.18 3.91
CA THR A 17 1.04 11.52 3.44
C THR A 17 2.12 10.87 4.32
N PHE A 18 1.90 10.83 5.63
CA PHE A 18 2.75 10.15 6.60
C PHE A 18 2.89 8.64 6.31
N ALA A 19 1.78 7.93 6.14
CA ALA A 19 1.79 6.50 5.85
C ALA A 19 2.55 6.19 4.56
N THR A 20 2.31 6.98 3.51
CA THR A 20 3.01 6.83 2.23
C THR A 20 4.51 7.11 2.37
N HIS A 21 4.90 8.09 3.18
CA HIS A 21 6.30 8.43 3.42
C HIS A 21 7.04 7.28 4.13
N THR A 22 6.47 6.74 5.20
CA THR A 22 7.02 5.60 5.94
C THR A 22 7.19 4.37 5.04
N LEU A 23 6.19 4.04 4.24
CA LEU A 23 6.24 2.88 3.34
C LEU A 23 7.27 3.06 2.20
N ARG A 24 7.41 4.28 1.66
CA ARG A 24 8.45 4.60 0.68
C ARG A 24 9.84 4.50 1.27
N HIS A 25 10.04 5.00 2.49
CA HIS A 25 11.30 4.91 3.19
C HIS A 25 11.72 3.45 3.39
N TRP A 26 10.79 2.59 3.86
CA TRP A 26 11.05 1.16 3.99
C TRP A 26 11.41 0.51 2.64
N LEU A 27 10.67 0.86 1.58
CA LEU A 27 10.92 0.29 0.24
C LEU A 27 12.29 0.69 -0.32
N ALA A 28 12.72 1.94 -0.10
CA ALA A 28 14.04 2.41 -0.50
C ALA A 28 15.16 1.70 0.27
N ALA A 29 15.01 1.54 1.59
CA ALA A 29 15.95 0.78 2.43
C ALA A 29 16.04 -0.70 2.02
N ASN A 30 14.93 -1.28 1.54
CA ASN A 30 14.82 -2.68 1.13
C ASN A 30 14.78 -2.86 -0.39
N ALA A 31 15.38 -1.95 -1.17
CA ALA A 31 15.33 -2.01 -2.63
C ALA A 31 15.90 -3.32 -3.20
N HIS A 32 16.87 -3.93 -2.51
CA HIS A 32 17.48 -5.21 -2.86
C HIS A 32 16.56 -6.42 -2.62
N ARG A 33 15.67 -6.35 -1.61
CA ARG A 33 14.65 -7.37 -1.30
C ARG A 33 13.34 -6.70 -0.91
N PRO A 34 12.54 -6.22 -1.87
CA PRO A 34 11.36 -5.41 -1.61
C PRO A 34 10.15 -6.25 -1.20
N TYR A 35 10.35 -7.20 -0.30
CA TYR A 35 9.34 -8.12 0.21
C TYR A 35 9.39 -8.08 1.74
N PRO A 36 8.50 -7.31 2.38
CA PRO A 36 8.44 -7.28 3.83
C PRO A 36 7.96 -8.63 4.36
N THR A 37 8.62 -9.11 5.39
CA THR A 37 8.24 -10.27 6.20
C THR A 37 6.92 -10.01 6.95
N PRO A 38 6.20 -11.04 7.43
CA PRO A 38 4.98 -10.86 8.22
C PRO A 38 5.18 -9.91 9.42
N GLU A 39 6.33 -10.01 10.09
CA GLU A 39 6.71 -9.20 11.24
C GLU A 39 6.90 -7.73 10.85
N GLU A 40 7.62 -7.48 9.75
CA GLU A 40 7.81 -6.13 9.20
C GLU A 40 6.48 -5.52 8.75
N LYS A 41 5.60 -6.30 8.13
CA LYS A 41 4.27 -5.83 7.76
C LYS A 41 3.44 -5.42 8.99
N GLN A 42 3.49 -6.21 10.07
CA GLN A 42 2.81 -5.83 11.31
C GLN A 42 3.40 -4.55 11.92
N ALA A 43 4.73 -4.39 11.93
CA ALA A 43 5.37 -3.17 12.41
C ALA A 43 4.94 -1.95 11.58
N LEU A 44 4.92 -2.08 10.25
CA LEU A 44 4.49 -1.02 9.35
C LEU A 44 2.99 -0.70 9.48
N CYS A 45 2.13 -1.70 9.69
CA CYS A 45 0.71 -1.47 10.00
C CYS A 45 0.55 -0.67 11.29
N ARG A 46 1.30 -1.01 12.35
CA ARG A 46 1.27 -0.26 13.63
C ARG A 46 1.76 1.18 13.45
N LEU A 47 2.84 1.39 12.69
CA LEU A 47 3.40 2.71 12.45
C LEU A 47 2.50 3.59 11.56
N THR A 48 1.91 3.02 10.52
CA THR A 48 1.15 3.78 9.51
C THR A 48 -0.34 3.87 9.83
N GLY A 49 -0.83 3.06 10.76
CA GLY A 49 -2.26 2.92 11.05
C GLY A 49 -3.05 2.24 9.93
N LEU A 50 -2.38 1.64 8.95
CA LEU A 50 -3.04 0.98 7.81
C LEU A 50 -3.39 -0.47 8.14
N ALA A 51 -4.52 -0.92 7.60
CA ALA A 51 -4.85 -2.33 7.62
C ALA A 51 -3.86 -3.13 6.77
N MET A 52 -3.63 -4.39 7.16
CA MET A 52 -2.71 -5.30 6.47
C MET A 52 -3.01 -5.45 4.96
N THR A 53 -4.29 -5.43 4.59
CA THR A 53 -4.73 -5.48 3.19
C THR A 53 -4.30 -4.25 2.40
N GLN A 54 -4.49 -3.05 2.97
CA GLN A 54 -4.07 -1.79 2.35
C GLN A 54 -2.55 -1.72 2.19
N LEU A 55 -1.82 -2.22 3.19
CA LEU A 55 -0.36 -2.29 3.15
C LEU A 55 0.11 -3.23 2.05
N ASN A 56 -0.48 -4.42 1.93
CA ASN A 56 -0.17 -5.36 0.84
C ASN A 56 -0.44 -4.77 -0.55
N ASP A 57 -1.62 -4.17 -0.75
CA ASP A 57 -1.98 -3.54 -2.02
C ASP A 57 -1.01 -2.40 -2.38
N TRP A 58 -0.62 -1.61 -1.38
CA TRP A 58 0.37 -0.56 -1.55
C TRP A 58 1.71 -1.13 -2.01
N PHE A 59 2.23 -2.17 -1.35
CA PHE A 59 3.51 -2.78 -1.72
C PHE A 59 3.49 -3.39 -3.11
N VAL A 60 2.41 -4.08 -3.49
CA VAL A 60 2.27 -4.64 -4.85
C VAL A 60 2.35 -3.54 -5.90
N ASN A 61 1.60 -2.45 -5.72
CA ASN A 61 1.61 -1.33 -6.67
C ASN A 61 2.92 -0.53 -6.63
N ALA A 62 3.50 -0.30 -5.45
CA ALA A 62 4.73 0.45 -5.29
C ALA A 62 5.92 -0.27 -5.93
N ARG A 63 6.03 -1.59 -5.75
CA ARG A 63 7.08 -2.40 -6.37
C ARG A 63 6.99 -2.39 -7.89
N ARG A 64 5.79 -2.47 -8.47
CA ARG A 64 5.58 -2.35 -9.93
C ARG A 64 6.02 -1.01 -10.49
N ARG A 65 6.07 0.04 -9.67
CA ARG A 65 6.49 1.39 -10.08
C ARG A 65 7.98 1.64 -9.87
N VAL A 66 8.58 0.99 -8.87
CA VAL A 66 9.97 1.23 -8.44
C VAL A 66 10.95 0.23 -9.03
N LEU A 67 10.54 -1.03 -9.22
CA LEU A 67 11.38 -2.02 -9.87
C LEU A 67 11.25 -1.87 -11.39
N PRO A 68 12.33 -1.59 -12.12
CA PRO A 68 12.32 -1.74 -13.57
C PRO A 68 11.99 -3.20 -13.93
N ARG A 69 11.27 -3.39 -15.04
CA ARG A 69 10.97 -4.73 -15.57
C ARG A 69 12.24 -5.46 -15.97
#